data_AF-A0A970KA34-F1
#
_entry.id   AF-A0A970KA34-F1
#
_cell.length_a   1.000
_cell.length_b   1.000
_cell.length_c   1.000
_cell.angle_alpha   90.00
_cell.angle_beta   90.00
_cell.angle_gamma   90.00
#
_symmetry.space_group_name_H-M   'P 1'
#
loop_
_entity.id
_entity.type
_entity.pdbx_description
1 polymer ?
#
loop_
_entity_poly.entity_id
_entity_poly.type
_entity_poly.pdbx_seq_one_letter_code
_entity_poly.pdbx_strand_id
1 'polypeptide(L)'
;TLHNAKGLEFEAVFIAGLEDELLPHRMCMNNQDSIEEERRLFYVGITRAKNYLHLSYTKSRRLYDTFYFPVPSQFLAEVDSRLFYHSDGDFGIAQPPKRIKKTNKVITESQKYYKIGQKVFHPEYGLGVILSVDGEGEDARLTISFGNRLAKIIGRYLMKNEE
;
A
#
# COMPACT_ATOMS: atom_id res chain seq x y z
N THR A 1 -14.73 15.05 -1.79
CA THR A 1 -13.38 15.22 -1.22
C THR A 1 -13.51 15.72 0.22
N LEU A 2 -12.49 15.58 1.07
CA LEU A 2 -12.53 16.06 2.46
C LEU A 2 -12.89 17.55 2.55
N HIS A 3 -12.33 18.38 1.67
CA HIS A 3 -12.67 19.80 1.58
C HIS A 3 -14.16 20.08 1.35
N ASN A 4 -14.80 19.33 0.45
CA ASN A 4 -16.21 19.53 0.10
C ASN A 4 -17.17 19.01 1.18
N ALA A 5 -16.67 18.22 2.13
CA ALA A 5 -17.47 17.70 3.24
C ALA A 5 -17.64 18.72 4.37
N LYS A 6 -16.94 19.86 4.33
CA LYS A 6 -17.00 20.90 5.37
C LYS A 6 -18.43 21.44 5.50
N GLY A 7 -18.95 21.43 6.72
CA GLY A 7 -20.31 21.88 7.03
C GLY A 7 -21.41 20.84 6.82
N LEU A 8 -21.07 19.63 6.33
CA LEU A 8 -21.99 18.51 6.24
C LEU A 8 -21.78 17.52 7.39
N GLU A 9 -22.75 16.65 7.66
CA GLU A 9 -22.65 15.57 8.63
C GLU A 9 -23.41 14.34 8.14
N PHE A 10 -22.92 13.15 8.47
CA PHE A 10 -23.45 11.88 7.99
C PHE A 10 -23.52 10.85 9.12
N GLU A 11 -24.49 9.94 9.04
CA GLU A 11 -24.63 8.83 9.98
C GLU A 11 -23.36 7.97 10.03
N ALA A 12 -22.80 7.66 8.86
CA ALA A 12 -21.56 6.93 8.70
C ALA A 12 -20.63 7.65 7.72
N VAL A 13 -19.33 7.71 8.04
CA VAL A 13 -18.28 8.27 7.17
C VAL A 13 -17.19 7.23 6.95
N PHE A 14 -16.77 7.11 5.69
CA PHE A 14 -15.65 6.27 5.28
C PHE A 14 -14.53 7.18 4.76
N ILE A 15 -13.42 7.22 5.48
CA ILE A 15 -12.20 7.88 5.02
C ILE A 15 -11.28 6.80 4.46
N ALA A 16 -11.19 6.77 3.13
CA ALA A 16 -10.36 5.82 2.40
C ALA A 16 -9.05 6.46 1.96
N GLY A 17 -8.00 5.64 1.85
CA GLY A 17 -6.69 6.09 1.39
C GLY A 17 -5.93 6.88 2.44
N LEU A 18 -6.01 6.48 3.71
CA LEU A 18 -5.18 7.02 4.79
C LEU A 18 -3.76 6.48 4.67
N GLU A 19 -3.03 7.04 3.72
CA GLU A 19 -1.70 6.64 3.30
C GLU A 19 -0.81 7.88 3.29
N ASP A 20 0.44 7.73 3.72
CA ASP A 20 1.45 8.77 3.49
C ASP A 20 1.56 9.05 1.99
N GLU A 21 1.87 10.29 1.64
CA GLU A 21 1.84 10.85 0.28
C GLU A 21 0.44 11.10 -0.31
N LEU A 22 -0.62 10.54 0.28
CA LEU A 22 -2.01 10.79 -0.11
C LEU A 22 -2.76 11.66 0.91
N LEU A 23 -2.70 11.30 2.19
CA LEU A 23 -3.23 12.08 3.31
C LEU A 23 -2.36 11.78 4.55
N PRO A 24 -1.34 12.60 4.84
CA PRO A 24 -1.05 13.91 4.23
C PRO A 24 -0.58 13.82 2.78
N HIS A 25 -0.99 14.78 1.96
CA HIS A 25 -0.54 14.85 0.58
C HIS A 25 0.98 15.08 0.46
N ARG A 26 1.63 14.39 -0.48
CA ARG A 26 3.10 14.39 -0.67
C ARG A 26 3.73 15.78 -0.71
N MET A 27 3.03 16.76 -1.29
CA MET A 27 3.54 18.14 -1.42
C MET A 27 3.65 18.87 -0.08
N CYS A 28 2.91 18.42 0.94
CA CYS A 28 2.86 19.05 2.25
C CYS A 28 3.86 18.44 3.24
N MET A 29 4.43 17.27 2.95
CA MET A 29 5.22 16.50 3.93
C MET A 29 6.56 17.15 4.33
N ASN A 30 7.08 18.12 3.56
CA ASN A 30 8.34 18.78 3.86
C ASN A 30 8.18 20.10 4.64
N ASN A 31 6.95 20.50 4.97
CA ASN A 31 6.67 21.73 5.69
C ASN A 31 5.68 21.45 6.83
N GLN A 32 6.11 21.73 8.06
CA GLN A 32 5.30 21.49 9.26
C GLN A 32 3.95 22.20 9.19
N ASP A 33 3.89 23.47 8.76
CA ASP A 33 2.65 24.22 8.68
C ASP A 33 1.67 23.61 7.68
N SER A 34 2.20 23.03 6.60
CA SER A 34 1.40 22.33 5.60
C SER A 34 0.89 20.98 6.11
N ILE A 35 1.69 20.25 6.91
CA ILE A 35 1.22 19.05 7.62
C ILE A 35 0.12 19.40 8.61
N GLU A 36 0.25 20.50 9.35
CA GLU A 36 -0.80 20.95 10.28
C GLU A 36 -2.12 21.24 9.56
N GLU A 37 -2.09 21.79 8.35
CA GLU A 37 -3.29 22.00 7.54
C GLU A 37 -3.90 20.67 7.08
N GLU A 38 -3.10 19.72 6.62
CA GLU A 38 -3.57 18.37 6.27
C GLU A 38 -4.16 17.63 7.50
N ARG A 39 -3.57 17.83 8.68
CA ARG A 39 -4.10 17.30 9.94
C ARG A 39 -5.46 17.92 10.27
N ARG A 40 -5.63 19.23 10.06
CA ARG A 40 -6.93 19.90 10.19
C ARG A 40 -7.95 19.31 9.21
N LEU A 41 -7.56 19.01 7.97
CA LEU A 41 -8.45 18.35 7.01
C LEU A 41 -8.86 16.95 7.47
N PHE A 42 -7.93 16.15 7.99
CA PHE A 42 -8.25 14.85 8.56
C PHE A 42 -9.22 14.97 9.75
N TYR A 43 -8.97 15.90 10.68
CA TYR A 43 -9.86 16.21 11.80
C TYR A 43 -11.26 16.63 11.34
N VAL A 44 -11.37 17.51 10.33
CA VAL A 44 -12.67 17.88 9.75
C VAL A 44 -13.38 16.63 9.22
N GLY A 45 -12.67 15.75 8.52
CA GLY A 45 -13.19 14.47 8.04
C GLY A 45 -13.76 13.58 9.15
N ILE A 46 -13.00 13.39 10.22
CA ILE A 46 -13.42 12.62 11.41
C ILE A 46 -14.73 13.19 11.96
N THR A 47 -14.78 14.50 12.17
CA THR A 47 -15.95 15.17 12.78
C THR A 47 -17.17 15.26 11.87
N ARG A 48 -17.12 14.74 10.63
CA ARG A 48 -18.32 14.61 9.80
C ARG A 48 -19.16 13.38 10.17
N ALA A 49 -18.60 12.43 10.91
CA ALA A 49 -19.29 11.23 11.35
C ALA A 49 -20.13 11.49 12.60
N LYS A 50 -21.41 11.10 12.58
CA LYS A 50 -22.28 11.12 13.76
C LYS A 50 -22.14 9.85 14.59
N ASN A 51 -22.28 8.69 13.95
CA ASN A 51 -22.35 7.40 14.63
C ASN A 51 -21.20 6.47 14.26
N TYR A 52 -20.85 6.37 12.97
CA TYR A 52 -19.84 5.43 12.50
C TYR A 52 -18.73 6.11 11.69
N LEU A 53 -17.48 5.81 12.03
CA LEU A 53 -16.31 6.26 11.31
C LEU A 53 -15.45 5.04 10.93
N HIS A 54 -15.25 4.85 9.63
CA HIS A 54 -14.39 3.81 9.09
C HIS A 54 -13.16 4.44 8.45
N LEU A 55 -11.98 4.05 8.93
CA LEU A 55 -10.69 4.48 8.40
C LEU A 55 -10.05 3.32 7.64
N SER A 56 -9.52 3.55 6.45
CA SER A 56 -8.88 2.49 5.65
C SER A 56 -7.67 2.98 4.87
N TYR A 57 -6.69 2.07 4.73
CA TYR A 57 -5.48 2.22 3.93
C TYR A 57 -5.23 0.92 3.15
N THR A 58 -4.50 0.98 2.03
CA THR A 58 -4.12 -0.22 1.28
C THR A 58 -2.66 -0.61 1.45
N LYS A 59 -2.35 -1.90 1.28
CA LYS A 59 -0.97 -2.41 1.20
C LYS A 59 -0.35 -2.22 -0.19
N SER A 60 -1.19 -2.04 -1.21
CA SER A 60 -0.77 -1.80 -2.59
C SER A 60 -1.83 -0.99 -3.31
N ARG A 61 -1.41 0.09 -3.97
CA ARG A 61 -2.26 0.96 -4.77
C ARG A 61 -1.77 0.94 -6.21
N ARG A 62 -2.69 0.77 -7.15
CA ARG A 62 -2.39 1.06 -8.56
C ARG A 62 -2.72 2.52 -8.83
N LEU A 63 -1.74 3.28 -9.29
CA LEU A 63 -1.91 4.66 -9.71
C LEU A 63 -1.40 4.76 -11.15
N TYR A 64 -2.30 5.12 -12.06
CA TYR A 64 -2.09 4.96 -13.50
C TYR A 64 -1.67 3.52 -13.83
N ASP A 65 -0.53 3.33 -14.50
CA ASP A 65 0.01 2.02 -14.87
C ASP A 65 1.11 1.51 -13.90
N THR A 66 1.31 2.20 -12.78
CA THR A 66 2.33 1.82 -11.79
C THR A 66 1.70 1.36 -10.47
N PHE A 67 2.32 0.34 -9.87
CA PHE A 67 1.98 -0.11 -8.52
C PHE A 67 2.84 0.60 -7.48
N TYR A 68 2.19 1.17 -6.48
CA TYR A 68 2.79 1.80 -5.31
C TYR A 68 2.48 0.97 -4.07
N PHE A 69 3.42 0.98 -3.13
CA PHE A 69 3.29 0.31 -1.84
C PHE A 69 3.32 1.38 -0.74
N PRO A 70 2.19 2.05 -0.50
CA PRO A 70 2.14 3.16 0.42
C PRO A 70 2.31 2.68 1.87
N VAL A 71 2.83 3.58 2.70
CA VAL A 71 2.87 3.40 4.16
C VAL A 71 1.55 3.95 4.72
N PRO A 72 0.98 3.35 5.79
CA PRO A 72 -0.19 3.93 6.46
C PRO A 72 0.09 5.37 6.90
N SER A 73 -0.91 6.24 6.80
CA SER A 73 -0.80 7.65 7.18
C SER A 73 -0.30 7.82 8.60
N GLN A 74 0.65 8.75 8.80
CA GLN A 74 1.09 9.13 10.15
C GLN A 74 -0.07 9.54 11.08
N PHE A 75 -1.16 10.10 10.54
CA PHE A 75 -2.31 10.51 11.35
C PHE A 75 -3.04 9.35 12.01
N LEU A 76 -2.90 8.12 11.49
CA LEU A 76 -3.46 6.93 12.14
C LEU A 76 -2.75 6.63 13.48
N ALA A 77 -1.45 6.90 13.57
CA ALA A 77 -0.68 6.68 14.79
C ALA A 77 -0.96 7.75 15.88
N GLU A 78 -1.46 8.91 15.48
CA GLU A 78 -1.88 9.98 16.38
C GLU A 78 -3.25 9.70 17.04
N VAL A 79 -4.08 8.84 16.43
CA VAL A 79 -5.36 8.42 17.00
C VAL A 79 -5.12 7.36 18.06
N ASP A 80 -5.73 7.54 19.24
CA ASP A 80 -5.64 6.55 20.32
C ASP A 80 -6.12 5.18 19.84
N SER A 81 -5.20 4.23 19.84
CA SER A 81 -5.46 2.84 19.43
C SER A 81 -6.70 2.24 20.09
N ARG A 82 -7.02 2.60 21.35
CA ARG A 82 -8.17 2.05 22.09
C ARG A 82 -9.53 2.44 21.50
N LEU A 83 -9.58 3.48 20.68
CA LEU A 83 -10.81 3.96 20.03
C LEU A 83 -11.19 3.14 18.81
N PHE A 84 -10.22 2.42 18.22
CA PHE A 84 -10.55 1.52 17.14
C PHE A 84 -11.35 0.34 17.67
N TYR A 85 -12.36 -0.05 16.91
CA TYR A 85 -13.10 -1.26 17.19
C TYR A 85 -12.15 -2.47 17.06
N HIS A 86 -11.76 -3.01 18.20
CA HIS A 86 -11.04 -4.28 18.30
C HIS A 86 -12.10 -5.36 18.47
N SER A 87 -12.51 -5.98 17.37
CA SER A 87 -13.41 -7.13 17.47
C SER A 87 -12.61 -8.32 17.99
N ASP A 88 -12.77 -8.66 19.26
CA ASP A 88 -12.41 -9.99 19.76
C ASP A 88 -13.36 -11.08 19.20
N GLY A 89 -14.37 -10.69 18.41
CA GLY A 89 -15.23 -11.61 17.68
C GLY A 89 -16.18 -10.91 16.70
N ASP A 90 -16.08 -11.32 15.44
CA ASP A 90 -17.21 -11.69 14.58
C ASP A 90 -18.18 -10.64 14.02
N PHE A 91 -17.76 -9.41 13.74
CA PHE A 91 -18.46 -8.58 12.74
C PHE A 91 -17.51 -7.93 11.73
N GLY A 92 -17.57 -8.39 10.49
CA GLY A 92 -17.10 -7.64 9.32
C GLY A 92 -15.60 -7.66 9.00
N ILE A 93 -14.78 -8.33 9.81
CA ILE A 93 -13.41 -8.66 9.40
C ILE A 93 -13.51 -9.79 8.39
N ALA A 94 -13.20 -9.51 7.11
CA ALA A 94 -12.78 -10.58 6.21
C ALA A 94 -11.70 -11.34 6.95
N GLN A 95 -12.00 -12.57 7.42
CA GLN A 95 -11.06 -13.35 8.22
C GLN A 95 -9.70 -13.23 7.53
N PRO A 96 -8.65 -12.75 8.23
CA PRO A 96 -7.33 -12.74 7.61
C PRO A 96 -7.14 -14.17 7.10
N PRO A 97 -6.87 -14.36 5.79
CA PRO A 97 -6.88 -15.70 5.20
C PRO A 97 -6.04 -16.57 6.12
N LYS A 98 -6.64 -17.64 6.67
CA LYS A 98 -6.03 -18.49 7.69
C LYS A 98 -4.57 -18.63 7.30
N ARG A 99 -3.66 -18.07 8.10
CA ARG A 99 -2.24 -18.05 7.78
C ARG A 99 -1.84 -19.50 7.64
N ILE A 100 -1.76 -19.98 6.40
CA ILE A 100 -1.21 -21.29 6.10
C ILE A 100 0.17 -21.21 6.74
N LYS A 101 0.43 -22.08 7.72
CA LYS A 101 1.77 -22.21 8.28
C LYS A 101 2.65 -22.39 7.06
N LYS A 102 3.43 -21.36 6.69
CA LYS A 102 4.49 -21.51 5.71
C LYS A 102 5.42 -22.53 6.36
N THR A 103 5.20 -23.80 6.03
CA THR A 103 6.28 -24.77 6.06
C THR A 103 7.37 -24.08 5.26
N ASN A 104 8.47 -23.74 5.90
CA ASN A 104 9.67 -23.35 5.18
C ASN A 104 10.06 -24.57 4.34
N LYS A 105 9.40 -24.75 3.20
CA LYS A 105 9.90 -25.61 2.14
C LYS A 105 11.20 -24.93 1.76
N VAL A 106 12.30 -25.60 2.05
CA VAL A 106 13.59 -25.23 1.50
C VAL A 106 13.45 -25.44 -0.01
N ILE A 107 13.08 -24.38 -0.71
CA ILE A 107 12.95 -24.35 -2.17
C ILE A 107 14.38 -24.38 -2.70
N THR A 108 14.80 -25.50 -3.27
CA THR A 108 16.04 -25.61 -4.06
C THR A 108 16.08 -24.51 -5.13
N GLU A 109 17.24 -23.94 -5.46
CA GLU A 109 17.37 -22.83 -6.44
C GLU A 109 16.73 -23.10 -7.81
N SER A 110 16.54 -24.36 -8.18
CA SER A 110 15.83 -24.82 -9.37
C SER A 110 14.31 -24.58 -9.36
N GLN A 111 13.72 -24.31 -8.19
CA GLN A 111 12.27 -24.09 -8.01
C GLN A 111 11.90 -22.60 -7.83
N LYS A 112 12.88 -21.68 -7.79
CA LYS A 112 12.61 -20.24 -7.75
C LYS A 112 12.23 -19.75 -9.15
N TYR A 113 11.02 -19.19 -9.27
CA TYR A 113 10.49 -18.62 -10.52
C TYR A 113 11.33 -17.46 -11.07
N TYR A 114 11.94 -16.67 -10.18
CA TYR A 114 12.81 -15.56 -10.53
C TYR A 114 14.14 -15.68 -9.79
N LYS A 115 15.23 -15.38 -10.49
CA LYS A 115 16.59 -15.39 -9.93
C LYS A 115 17.15 -13.98 -9.83
N ILE A 116 17.86 -13.69 -8.74
CA ILE A 116 18.66 -12.46 -8.64
C ILE A 116 19.74 -12.50 -9.73
N GLY A 117 19.93 -11.39 -10.44
CA GLY A 117 20.80 -11.29 -11.61
C GLY A 117 20.13 -11.65 -12.95
N GLN A 118 18.92 -12.20 -12.93
CA GLN A 118 18.18 -12.51 -14.15
C GLN A 118 17.79 -11.22 -14.89
N LYS A 119 18.02 -11.22 -16.22
CA LYS A 119 17.53 -10.17 -17.11
C LYS A 119 16.06 -10.38 -17.39
N VAL A 120 15.28 -9.32 -17.26
CA VAL A 120 13.83 -9.32 -17.46
C VAL A 120 13.42 -8.10 -18.27
N PHE A 121 12.37 -8.22 -19.06
CA PHE A 121 11.86 -7.13 -19.88
C PHE A 121 10.55 -6.59 -19.29
N HIS A 122 10.47 -5.27 -19.16
CA HIS A 122 9.25 -4.57 -18.80
C HIS A 122 8.81 -3.68 -19.98
N PRO A 123 7.53 -3.72 -20.43
CA PRO A 123 7.07 -2.97 -21.60
C PRO A 123 7.37 -1.47 -21.56
N GLU A 124 7.31 -0.86 -20.38
CA GLU A 124 7.57 0.58 -20.19
C GLU A 124 9.04 0.91 -19.95
N TYR A 125 9.82 -0.01 -19.35
CA TYR A 125 11.17 0.29 -18.83
C TYR A 125 12.28 -0.42 -19.59
N GLY A 126 11.95 -1.30 -20.53
CA GLY A 126 12.91 -2.05 -21.31
C GLY A 126 13.55 -3.18 -20.52
N LEU A 127 14.83 -3.46 -20.81
CA LEU A 127 15.59 -4.53 -20.16
C LEU A 127 16.10 -4.09 -18.79
N GLY A 128 15.86 -4.91 -17.77
CA GLY A 128 16.34 -4.70 -16.42
C GLY A 128 16.90 -5.97 -15.79
N VAL A 129 17.61 -5.81 -14.66
CA VAL A 129 18.23 -6.90 -13.89
C VAL A 129 17.60 -6.96 -12.51
N ILE A 130 17.15 -8.15 -12.12
CA ILE A 130 16.59 -8.37 -10.78
C ILE A 130 17.70 -8.27 -9.73
N LEU A 131 17.54 -7.38 -8.76
CA LEU A 131 18.44 -7.18 -7.62
C LEU A 131 17.95 -7.90 -6.35
N SER A 132 16.63 -7.97 -6.13
CA SER A 132 16.04 -8.69 -5.00
C SER A 132 14.74 -9.38 -5.37
N VAL A 133 14.45 -10.49 -4.70
CA VAL A 133 13.22 -11.27 -4.86
C VAL A 133 12.60 -11.47 -3.49
N ASP A 134 11.45 -10.82 -3.27
CA ASP A 134 10.67 -10.93 -2.05
C ASP A 134 9.35 -11.64 -2.34
N GLY A 135 9.28 -12.93 -2.02
CA GLY A 135 8.11 -13.76 -2.26
C GLY A 135 8.43 -15.01 -3.07
N GLU A 136 7.38 -15.74 -3.45
CA GLU A 136 7.46 -17.02 -4.16
C GLU A 136 6.46 -17.01 -5.32
N GLY A 137 6.75 -17.75 -6.39
CA GLY A 137 5.87 -17.88 -7.56
C GLY A 137 5.89 -16.67 -8.51
N GLU A 138 4.87 -16.59 -9.37
CA GLU A 138 4.72 -15.53 -10.39
C GLU A 138 4.47 -14.15 -9.78
N ASP A 139 3.91 -14.09 -8.57
CA ASP A 139 3.60 -12.83 -7.87
C ASP A 139 4.73 -12.37 -6.92
N ALA A 140 5.94 -12.92 -7.07
CA ALA A 140 7.09 -12.47 -6.31
C ALA A 140 7.36 -10.97 -6.56
N ARG A 141 7.70 -10.23 -5.51
CA ARG A 141 8.08 -8.83 -5.64
C ARG A 141 9.55 -8.76 -6.04
N LEU A 142 9.82 -8.02 -7.09
CA LEU A 142 11.13 -7.94 -7.70
C LEU A 142 11.61 -6.49 -7.65
N THR A 143 12.77 -6.27 -7.05
CA THR A 143 13.48 -5.00 -7.23
C THR A 143 14.33 -5.14 -8.48
N ILE A 144 14.09 -4.33 -9.49
CA ILE A 144 14.72 -4.43 -10.81
C ILE A 144 15.46 -3.13 -11.12
N SER A 145 16.69 -3.24 -11.58
CA SER A 145 17.48 -2.12 -12.10
C SER A 145 17.41 -2.09 -13.62
N PHE A 146 16.95 -0.97 -14.17
CA PHE A 146 16.90 -0.67 -15.61
C PHE A 146 18.05 0.29 -16.00
N GLY A 147 19.26 0.03 -15.49
CA GLY A 147 20.43 0.89 -15.67
C GLY A 147 20.40 2.10 -14.74
N ASN A 148 19.70 3.17 -15.13
CA ASN A 148 19.66 4.43 -14.37
C ASN A 148 18.46 4.53 -13.39
N ARG A 149 17.58 3.51 -13.38
CA ARG A 149 16.35 3.52 -12.56
C ARG A 149 16.19 2.20 -11.82
N LEU A 150 15.75 2.30 -10.57
CA LEU A 150 15.27 1.17 -9.77
C LEU A 150 13.75 1.18 -9.75
N ALA A 151 13.12 0.04 -9.98
CA ALA A 151 11.68 -0.14 -9.85
C ALA A 151 11.36 -1.40 -9.07
N LYS A 152 10.29 -1.36 -8.28
CA LYS A 152 9.73 -2.54 -7.61
C LYS A 152 8.52 -3.00 -8.42
N ILE A 153 8.58 -4.20 -8.98
CA ILE A 153 7.58 -4.76 -9.90
C ILE A 153 7.15 -6.14 -9.39
N ILE A 154 5.89 -6.50 -9.59
CA ILE A 154 5.40 -7.86 -9.32
C ILE A 154 5.70 -8.73 -10.55
N GLY A 155 6.29 -9.91 -10.32
CA GLY A 155 6.79 -10.81 -11.37
C GLY A 155 5.84 -11.03 -12.55
N ARG A 156 4.53 -11.18 -12.30
CA ARG A 156 3.52 -11.41 -13.33
C ARG A 156 3.44 -10.32 -14.41
N TYR A 157 3.92 -9.12 -14.11
CA TYR A 157 3.93 -7.99 -15.05
C TYR A 157 5.23 -7.89 -15.85
N LEU A 158 6.18 -8.79 -15.61
CA LEU A 158 7.34 -8.95 -16.48
C LEU A 158 6.98 -9.85 -17.64
N MET A 159 7.39 -9.45 -18.85
CA MET A 159 7.32 -10.34 -19.99
C MET A 159 8.43 -11.37 -19.85
N LYS A 160 8.08 -12.66 -19.99
CA LYS A 160 9.07 -13.72 -20.13
C LYS A 160 9.78 -13.49 -21.46
N ASN A 161 11.09 -13.23 -21.42
CA ASN A 161 11.90 -13.53 -22.58
C ASN A 161 11.90 -15.05 -22.70
N GLU A 162 11.15 -15.58 -23.66
CA GLU A 162 11.45 -16.89 -24.21
C GLU A 162 12.81 -16.76 -24.89
N GLU A 163 13.76 -17.61 -24.49
CA GLU A 163 15.00 -17.82 -25.24
C GLU A 163 14.69 -18.33 -26.65
#